data_AF-A0A2D5K2I3-F1
#
_entry.id   AF-A0A2D5K2I3-F1
#
_cell.length_a   1.000
_cell.length_b   1.000
_cell.length_c   1.000
_cell.angle_alpha   90.00
_cell.angle_beta   90.00
_cell.angle_gamma   90.00
#
_symmetry.space_group_name_H-M   'P 1'
#
loop_
_entity.id
_entity.type
_entity.pdbx_description
1 polymer ?
#
loop_
_entity_poly.entity_id
_entity_poly.type
_entity_poly.pdbx_seq_one_letter_code
_entity_poly.pdbx_strand_id
1 'polypeptide(L)'
;MWCLVGCSIGDFGTILYFQFSGIEFPVMGIMALAIVNGLLTSILLETFILMKQMGTRKAFKTAIGMSLISMISMEIAMNATDYFMTGGQAKITMYTILPMWTAGFLTPLPYNYFRLKKYGKACH
;
A
#
# COMPACT_ATOMS: atom_id res chain seq x y z
N MET A 1 -6.06 7.89 -6.05
CA MET A 1 -6.02 7.87 -4.57
C MET A 1 -6.66 6.62 -3.96
N TRP A 2 -7.40 5.80 -4.74
CA TRP A 2 -8.06 4.60 -4.22
C TRP A 2 -7.10 3.49 -3.77
N CYS A 3 -5.90 3.39 -4.38
CA CYS A 3 -4.91 2.40 -3.96
C CYS A 3 -4.39 2.65 -2.52
N LEU A 4 -4.16 3.92 -2.14
CA LEU A 4 -3.66 4.27 -0.80
C LEU A 4 -4.66 3.85 0.27
N VAL A 5 -5.95 4.09 0.00
CA VAL A 5 -7.05 3.68 0.89
C VAL A 5 -7.11 2.15 0.99
N GLY A 6 -7.02 1.45 -0.14
CA GLY A 6 -7.03 -0.02 -0.18
C GLY A 6 -5.85 -0.65 0.58
N CYS A 7 -4.62 -0.20 0.31
CA CYS A 7 -3.42 -0.68 1.01
C CYS A 7 -3.49 -0.37 2.51
N SER A 8 -3.92 0.84 2.89
CA SER A 8 -4.07 1.22 4.31
C SER A 8 -5.02 0.28 5.05
N ILE A 9 -6.17 -0.06 4.45
CA ILE A 9 -7.14 -0.98 5.07
C ILE A 9 -6.52 -2.37 5.30
N GLY A 10 -5.74 -2.89 4.35
CA GLY A 10 -5.07 -4.19 4.47
C GLY A 10 -3.94 -4.19 5.49
N ASP A 11 -3.12 -3.14 5.53
CA ASP A 11 -2.06 -2.96 6.52
C ASP A 11 -2.64 -2.84 7.94
N PHE A 12 -3.65 -1.98 8.13
CA PHE A 12 -4.35 -1.85 9.42
C PHE A 12 -4.97 -3.17 9.85
N GLY A 13 -5.71 -3.84 8.95
CA GLY A 13 -6.37 -5.09 9.26
C GLY A 13 -5.37 -6.17 9.69
N THR A 14 -4.25 -6.28 8.99
CA THR A 14 -3.22 -7.28 9.31
C THR A 14 -2.54 -6.98 10.63
N ILE A 15 -2.07 -5.75 10.83
CA ILE A 15 -1.32 -5.41 12.05
C ILE A 15 -2.25 -5.39 13.29
N LEU A 16 -3.47 -4.88 13.18
CA LEU A 16 -4.46 -4.95 14.27
C LEU A 16 -4.81 -6.39 14.63
N TYR A 17 -4.97 -7.27 13.64
CA TYR A 17 -5.25 -8.68 13.89
C TYR A 17 -4.15 -9.34 14.72
N PHE A 18 -2.87 -9.10 14.40
CA PHE A 18 -1.75 -9.60 15.18
C PHE A 18 -1.62 -8.92 16.55
N GLN A 19 -1.96 -7.63 16.66
CA GLN A 19 -1.98 -6.92 17.95
C GLN A 19 -3.05 -7.48 18.90
N PHE A 20 -4.26 -7.77 18.41
CA PHE A 20 -5.35 -8.32 19.22
C PHE A 20 -5.19 -9.81 19.53
N SER A 21 -4.63 -10.58 18.59
CA SER A 21 -4.46 -12.02 18.77
C SER A 21 -3.31 -12.38 19.72
N GLY A 22 -2.42 -11.43 20.03
CA GLY A 22 -1.29 -11.63 20.94
C GLY A 22 -0.29 -12.69 20.47
N ILE A 23 -0.32 -13.05 19.18
CA ILE A 23 0.57 -14.06 18.61
C ILE A 23 1.96 -13.45 18.45
N GLU A 24 2.96 -14.03 19.10
CA GLU A 24 4.37 -13.68 18.90
C GLU A 24 4.84 -14.18 17.54
N PHE A 25 4.53 -13.40 16.49
CA PHE A 25 4.99 -13.65 15.14
C PHE A 25 6.18 -12.73 14.82
N PRO A 26 7.18 -13.20 14.05
CA PRO A 26 8.29 -12.34 13.64
C PRO A 26 7.75 -11.12 12.87
N VAL A 27 8.25 -9.93 13.25
CA VAL A 27 7.86 -8.63 12.67
C VAL A 27 7.96 -8.63 11.14
N MET A 28 9.02 -9.24 10.59
CA MET A 28 9.20 -9.40 9.15
C MET A 28 8.08 -10.22 8.49
N GLY A 29 7.53 -11.22 9.18
CA GLY A 29 6.41 -12.02 8.71
C GLY A 29 5.10 -11.24 8.72
N ILE A 30 4.86 -10.44 9.78
CA ILE A 30 3.69 -9.56 9.87
C ILE A 30 3.73 -8.51 8.74
N MET A 31 4.89 -7.87 8.53
CA MET A 31 5.08 -6.90 7.44
C MET A 31 4.86 -7.55 6.08
N ALA A 32 5.42 -8.73 5.81
CA ALA A 32 5.21 -9.42 4.54
C ALA A 32 3.73 -9.76 4.29
N LEU A 33 3.00 -10.19 5.33
CA LEU A 33 1.56 -10.43 5.25
C LEU A 33 0.78 -9.14 5.05
N ALA A 34 1.19 -8.05 5.70
CA ALA A 34 0.57 -6.74 5.56
C ALA A 34 0.66 -6.25 4.10
N ILE A 35 1.85 -6.35 3.48
CA ILE A 35 2.07 -6.05 2.05
C ILE A 35 1.19 -6.91 1.14
N VAL A 36 1.12 -8.22 1.38
CA VAL A 36 0.31 -9.11 0.53
C VAL A 36 -1.18 -8.77 0.64
N ASN A 37 -1.66 -8.54 1.86
CA ASN A 37 -3.06 -8.21 2.12
C ASN A 37 -3.43 -6.82 1.61
N GLY A 38 -2.58 -5.82 1.82
CA GLY A 38 -2.80 -4.46 1.33
C GLY A 38 -2.78 -4.36 -0.20
N LEU A 39 -1.88 -5.07 -0.87
CA LEU A 39 -1.90 -5.22 -2.33
C LEU A 39 -3.18 -5.89 -2.81
N LEU A 40 -3.62 -6.97 -2.16
CA LEU A 40 -4.85 -7.68 -2.52
C LEU A 40 -6.09 -6.78 -2.37
N THR A 41 -6.25 -6.12 -1.22
CA THR A 41 -7.39 -5.23 -0.97
C THR A 41 -7.39 -4.04 -1.92
N SER A 42 -6.21 -3.48 -2.21
CA SER A 42 -6.04 -2.38 -3.16
C SER A 42 -6.39 -2.78 -4.58
N ILE A 43 -5.84 -3.90 -5.09
CA ILE A 43 -6.14 -4.39 -6.45
C ILE A 43 -7.61 -4.72 -6.58
N LEU A 44 -8.25 -5.31 -5.57
CA LEU A 44 -9.68 -5.60 -5.58
C LEU A 44 -10.51 -4.31 -5.64
N LEU A 45 -10.20 -3.32 -4.80
CA LEU A 45 -10.91 -2.04 -4.77
C LEU A 45 -10.75 -1.28 -6.10
N GLU A 46 -9.52 -1.18 -6.61
CA GLU A 46 -9.19 -0.48 -7.84
C GLU A 46 -9.81 -1.20 -9.06
N THR A 47 -9.78 -2.54 -9.09
CA THR A 47 -10.47 -3.32 -10.12
C THR A 47 -11.98 -3.11 -10.04
N PHE A 48 -12.59 -3.13 -8.86
CA PHE A 48 -14.03 -2.93 -8.70
C PHE A 48 -14.51 -1.56 -9.21
N ILE A 49 -13.75 -0.50 -8.92
CA ILE A 49 -14.04 0.86 -9.40
C ILE A 49 -13.83 0.93 -10.92
N LEU A 50 -12.70 0.42 -11.42
CA LEU A 50 -12.39 0.44 -12.86
C LEU A 50 -13.36 -0.42 -13.68
N MET A 51 -13.90 -1.51 -13.12
CA MET A 51 -14.94 -2.32 -13.78
C MET A 51 -16.20 -1.54 -14.09
N LYS A 52 -16.52 -0.50 -13.30
CA LYS A 52 -17.68 0.38 -13.57
C LYS A 52 -17.41 1.40 -14.68
N GLN A 53 -16.14 1.64 -15.03
CA GLN A 53 -15.74 2.60 -16.05
C GLN A 53 -15.25 1.93 -17.34
N MET A 54 -14.74 0.71 -17.25
CA MET A 54 -14.07 -0.02 -18.31
C MET A 54 -14.42 -1.51 -18.20
N GLY A 55 -14.56 -2.22 -19.34
CA GLY A 55 -14.87 -3.65 -19.34
C GLY A 55 -13.89 -4.48 -18.48
N THR A 56 -14.40 -5.52 -17.81
CA THR A 56 -13.74 -6.28 -16.74
C THR A 56 -12.29 -6.70 -17.02
N ARG A 57 -12.01 -7.20 -18.23
CA ARG A 57 -10.65 -7.61 -18.65
C ARG A 57 -9.66 -6.43 -18.75
N LYS A 58 -10.11 -5.24 -19.17
CA LYS A 58 -9.27 -4.04 -19.28
C LYS A 58 -9.04 -3.41 -17.92
N ALA A 59 -10.05 -3.42 -17.05
CA ALA A 59 -9.96 -2.92 -15.68
C ALA A 59 -8.87 -3.66 -14.88
N PHE A 60 -8.89 -5.00 -14.90
CA PHE A 60 -7.89 -5.82 -14.19
C PHE A 60 -6.47 -5.63 -14.73
N LYS A 61 -6.29 -5.62 -16.05
CA LYS A 61 -4.97 -5.32 -16.66
C LYS A 61 -4.45 -3.93 -16.29
N THR A 62 -5.35 -2.95 -16.15
CA THR A 62 -5.00 -1.58 -15.81
C THR A 62 -4.61 -1.44 -14.34
N ALA A 63 -5.40 -2.02 -13.44
CA ALA A 63 -5.12 -2.05 -12.00
C ALA A 63 -3.75 -2.68 -11.70
N ILE A 64 -3.47 -3.83 -12.32
CA ILE A 64 -2.19 -4.52 -12.20
C ILE A 64 -1.06 -3.70 -12.86
N GLY A 65 -1.23 -3.26 -14.11
CA GLY A 65 -0.15 -2.70 -14.91
C GLY A 65 0.32 -1.30 -14.51
N MET A 66 -0.57 -0.44 -14.03
CA MET A 66 -0.19 0.94 -13.73
C MET A 66 0.28 1.15 -12.29
N SER A 67 -0.15 0.27 -11.37
CA SER A 67 -0.13 0.54 -9.93
C SER A 67 0.81 -0.40 -9.14
N LEU A 68 1.11 -1.63 -9.61
CA LEU A 68 1.82 -2.65 -8.80
C LEU A 68 3.18 -2.19 -8.23
N ILE A 69 4.04 -1.60 -9.08
CA ILE A 69 5.38 -1.18 -8.63
C ILE A 69 5.29 -0.02 -7.64
N SER A 70 4.37 0.92 -7.88
CA SER A 70 4.10 2.04 -6.99
C SER A 70 3.49 1.57 -5.66
N MET A 71 2.60 0.58 -5.68
CA MET A 71 2.00 -0.01 -4.48
C MET A 71 3.05 -0.73 -3.63
N ILE A 72 3.87 -1.60 -4.23
CA ILE A 72 4.98 -2.27 -3.52
C ILE A 72 5.91 -1.23 -2.88
N SER A 73 6.26 -0.16 -3.60
CA SER A 73 7.12 0.90 -3.04
C SER A 73 6.48 1.63 -1.86
N MET A 74 5.17 1.89 -1.94
CA MET A 74 4.38 2.52 -0.88
C MET A 74 4.31 1.63 0.36
N GLU A 75 4.06 0.33 0.19
CA GLU A 75 3.95 -0.64 1.28
C GLU A 75 5.28 -0.93 1.97
N ILE A 76 6.38 -0.96 1.22
CA ILE A 76 7.72 -1.04 1.81
C ILE A 76 8.02 0.21 2.64
N ALA A 77 7.67 1.40 2.14
CA ALA A 77 7.91 2.64 2.87
C ALA A 77 7.03 2.78 4.12
N MET A 78 5.76 2.37 4.06
CA MET A 78 4.85 2.36 5.21
C MET A 78 5.35 1.39 6.29
N ASN A 79 5.69 0.17 5.91
CA ASN A 79 6.23 -0.83 6.84
C ASN A 79 7.61 -0.44 7.40
N ALA A 80 8.49 0.18 6.60
CA ALA A 80 9.77 0.70 7.08
C ALA A 80 9.56 1.84 8.08
N THR A 81 8.63 2.76 7.79
CA THR A 81 8.31 3.89 8.69
C THR A 81 7.77 3.38 10.02
N ASP A 82 6.88 2.38 10.01
CA ASP A 82 6.40 1.72 11.22
C ASP A 82 7.59 1.12 11.98
N TYR A 83 8.39 0.25 11.33
CA TYR A 83 9.56 -0.38 11.94
C TYR A 83 10.53 0.61 12.61
N PHE A 84 10.86 1.72 11.93
CA PHE A 84 11.75 2.74 12.48
C PHE A 84 11.13 3.50 13.66
N MET A 85 9.83 3.77 13.62
CA MET A 85 9.17 4.55 14.67
C MET A 85 8.85 3.75 15.93
N THR A 86 8.51 2.47 15.81
CA THR A 86 8.25 1.60 16.97
C THR A 86 9.50 0.90 17.50
N GLY A 87 10.69 1.27 17.01
CA GLY A 87 11.96 0.71 17.48
C GLY A 87 12.09 -0.79 17.20
N GLY A 88 11.53 -1.26 16.08
CA GLY A 88 11.57 -2.66 15.67
C GLY A 88 10.38 -3.52 16.12
N GLN A 89 9.33 -2.94 16.69
CA GLN A 89 8.08 -3.65 17.02
C GLN A 89 7.00 -3.36 15.97
N ALA A 90 6.33 -4.38 15.44
CA ALA A 90 5.15 -4.20 14.59
C ALA A 90 3.95 -3.80 15.46
N LYS A 91 3.83 -2.52 15.81
CA LYS A 91 2.72 -1.99 16.62
C LYS A 91 2.22 -0.68 16.04
N ILE A 92 0.97 -0.68 15.62
CA ILE A 92 0.30 0.57 15.28
C ILE A 92 0.02 1.33 16.57
N THR A 93 0.59 2.53 16.65
CA THR A 93 0.32 3.53 17.67
C THR A 93 -0.38 4.71 17.00
N MET A 94 -1.23 5.46 17.69
CA MET A 94 -1.91 6.64 17.13
C MET A 94 -0.94 7.63 16.45
N TYR A 95 0.31 7.68 16.93
CA TYR A 95 1.39 8.52 16.40
C TYR A 95 2.08 7.98 15.13
N THR A 96 2.02 6.67 14.84
CA THR A 96 2.67 6.09 13.64
C THR A 96 1.80 6.17 12.38
N ILE A 97 0.48 6.33 12.56
CA ILE A 97 -0.51 6.38 11.47
C ILE A 97 -0.24 7.55 10.50
N LEU A 98 -0.05 8.75 11.04
CA LEU A 98 0.14 9.97 10.26
C LEU A 98 1.44 9.90 9.41
N PRO A 99 2.61 9.58 9.98
CA PRO A 99 3.84 9.42 9.21
C PRO A 99 3.77 8.25 8.22
N MET A 100 3.15 7.11 8.56
CA MET A 100 2.92 6.02 7.59
C MET A 100 2.18 6.53 6.36
N TRP A 101 1.06 7.23 6.51
CA TRP A 101 0.30 7.74 5.36
C TRP A 101 1.09 8.77 4.55
N THR A 102 1.86 9.64 5.22
CA THR A 102 2.72 10.59 4.49
C THR A 102 3.80 9.89 3.69
N ALA A 103 4.49 8.90 4.26
CA ALA A 103 5.51 8.11 3.58
C ALA A 103 4.90 7.30 2.43
N GLY A 104 3.76 6.65 2.67
CA GLY A 104 3.00 5.94 1.65
C GLY A 104 2.61 6.84 0.48
N PHE A 105 2.17 8.07 0.72
CA PHE A 105 1.82 9.03 -0.33
C PHE A 105 3.05 9.61 -1.06
N LEU A 106 4.12 9.93 -0.33
CA LEU A 106 5.34 10.55 -0.86
C LEU A 106 6.22 9.59 -1.66
N THR A 107 6.24 8.30 -1.33
CA THR A 107 7.13 7.32 -1.96
C THR A 107 6.81 7.00 -3.43
N PRO A 108 5.55 6.81 -3.85
CA PRO A 108 5.24 6.54 -5.24
C PRO A 108 5.34 7.79 -6.13
N LEU A 109 5.31 9.00 -5.57
CA LEU A 109 5.41 10.27 -6.30
C LEU A 109 6.69 10.39 -7.17
N PRO A 110 7.92 10.21 -6.65
CA PRO A 110 9.13 10.30 -7.46
C PRO A 110 9.21 9.21 -8.54
N TYR A 111 8.81 7.97 -8.23
CA TYR A 111 8.77 6.89 -9.23
C TYR A 111 7.77 7.19 -10.35
N ASN A 112 6.56 7.64 -9.99
CA ASN A 112 5.53 7.98 -10.95
C ASN A 112 5.94 9.21 -11.78
N TYR A 113 6.59 10.21 -11.17
CA TYR A 113 7.14 11.38 -11.85
C TYR A 113 8.25 11.02 -12.85
N PHE A 114 9.21 10.16 -12.48
CA PHE A 114 10.24 9.66 -13.39
C PHE A 114 9.64 8.86 -14.55
N ARG A 115 8.63 8.02 -14.28
CA ARG A 115 7.91 7.26 -15.31
C ARG A 115 7.19 8.21 -16.28
N LEU A 116 6.43 9.17 -15.76
CA LEU A 116 5.69 10.16 -16.55
C LEU A 116 6.62 11.03 -17.40
N LYS A 117 7.76 11.47 -16.85
CA LYS A 117 8.81 12.21 -17.57
C LYS A 117 9.46 11.37 -18.68
N LYS A 118 9.68 10.06 -18.44
CA LYS A 118 10.23 9.13 -19.44
C LYS A 118 9.26 8.82 -20.59
N TYR A 119 7.95 8.75 -20.30
CA TYR A 119 6.92 8.48 -21.31
C TYR A 119 6.24 9.74 -21.87
N GLY A 120 6.75 10.94 -21.53
CA GLY A 120 6.26 12.21 -22.06
C GLY A 120 4.81 12.54 -21.72
N LYS A 121 4.26 11.96 -20.65
CA LYS A 121 2.88 12.23 -20.21
C LYS A 121 2.90 13.24 -19.07
N ALA A 122 2.26 14.39 -19.26
CA ALA A 122 2.08 15.38 -18.20
C ALA A 122 1.00 14.91 -17.20
N CYS A 123 1.23 15.12 -15.92
CA CYS A 123 0.17 15.04 -14.91
C CYS A 123 -0.69 16.30 -15.03
N HIS A 124 -1.86 16.18 -15.67
CA HIS A 124 -2.98 17.08 -15.49
C HIS A 124 -4.29 16.30 -15.65
#